data_AF-A0A9E0EK52-F1
#
_entry.id   AF-A0A9E0EK52-F1
#
_cell.length_a   1.000
_cell.length_b   1.000
_cell.length_c   1.000
_cell.angle_alpha   90.00
_cell.angle_beta   90.00
_cell.angle_gamma   90.00
#
_symmetry.space_group_name_H-M   'P 1'
#
loop_
_entity.id
_entity.type
_entity.pdbx_description
1 polymer ?
#
loop_
_entity_poly.entity_id
_entity_poly.type
_entity_poly.pdbx_seq_one_letter_code
_entity_poly.pdbx_strand_id
1 'polypeptide(L)'
;MKSFLHFVAKDIIKKYGTNLSRIAVVFPNKRAALFLNEELARLVDKPIWSPTYITISDLFRNHSDKTVGEQIKLICDLHKTYNECTGMDESLDLFYGWGQLMLADFDDI
;
A
#
# COMPACT_ATOMS: atom_id res chain seq x y z
N MET A 1 27.57 -12.68 1.37
CA MET A 1 27.14 -11.86 0.23
C MET A 1 26.40 -10.64 0.76
N LYS A 2 26.57 -9.45 0.20
CA LYS A 2 25.83 -8.25 0.65
C LYS A 2 24.42 -8.26 0.04
N SER A 3 23.41 -7.91 0.83
CA SER A 3 22.01 -7.86 0.37
C SER A 3 21.77 -6.67 -0.54
N PHE A 4 20.69 -6.69 -1.33
CA PHE A 4 20.28 -5.51 -2.10
C PHE A 4 20.05 -4.29 -1.20
N LEU A 5 19.37 -4.48 -0.06
CA LEU A 5 19.10 -3.41 0.90
C LEU A 5 20.36 -2.84 1.54
N HIS A 6 21.43 -3.63 1.67
CA HIS A 6 22.74 -3.12 2.08
C HIS A 6 23.28 -2.07 1.10
N PHE A 7 23.21 -2.35 -0.20
CA PHE A 7 23.67 -1.40 -1.22
C PHE A 7 22.80 -0.14 -1.25
N VAL A 8 21.48 -0.29 -1.12
CA VAL A 8 20.54 0.84 -1.05
C VAL A 8 20.80 1.69 0.19
N ALA A 9 20.96 1.09 1.37
CA ALA A 9 21.27 1.81 2.61
C ALA A 9 22.57 2.62 2.49
N LYS A 10 23.61 2.00 1.92
CA LYS A 10 24.90 2.67 1.67
C LYS A 10 24.75 3.86 0.73
N ASP A 11 23.95 3.73 -0.33
CA ASP A 11 23.70 4.82 -1.27
C ASP A 11 22.91 5.98 -0.64
N ILE A 12 21.86 5.66 0.13
CA ILE A 12 21.06 6.64 0.87
C ILE A 12 21.95 7.45 1.83
N ILE A 13 22.76 6.78 2.65
CA ILE A 13 23.67 7.44 3.60
C ILE A 13 24.69 8.30 2.87
N LYS A 14 25.27 7.80 1.77
CA LYS A 14 26.23 8.55 0.96
C LYS A 14 25.62 9.83 0.39
N LYS A 15 24.35 9.79 -0.02
CA LYS A 15 23.68 10.90 -0.70
C LYS A 15 23.06 11.92 0.25
N TYR A 16 22.50 11.47 1.37
CA TYR A 16 21.70 12.31 2.27
C TYR A 16 22.27 12.41 3.70
N GLY A 17 23.35 11.69 4.00
CA GLY A 17 23.95 11.66 5.33
C GLY A 17 23.11 10.88 6.33
N THR A 18 23.09 11.33 7.59
CA THR A 18 22.40 10.65 8.71
C THR A 18 21.13 11.34 9.17
N ASN A 19 20.69 12.40 8.48
CA ASN A 19 19.39 13.02 8.73
C ASN A 19 18.43 12.71 7.58
N LEU A 20 17.67 11.62 7.72
CA LEU A 20 16.73 11.17 6.70
C LEU A 20 15.28 11.58 6.99
N SER A 21 15.06 12.49 7.96
CA SER A 21 13.72 12.93 8.40
C SER A 21 12.85 13.53 7.28
N ARG A 22 13.45 14.00 6.18
CA ARG A 22 12.76 14.54 5.00
C ARG A 22 12.75 13.59 3.79
N ILE A 23 13.12 12.33 4.00
CA ILE A 23 13.15 11.31 2.97
C ILE A 23 12.02 10.31 3.21
N ALA A 24 11.25 10.01 2.16
CA ALA A 24 10.30 8.92 2.15
C ALA A 24 10.86 7.76 1.31
N VAL A 25 10.84 6.55 1.87
CA VAL A 25 11.16 5.32 1.14
C VAL A 25 9.86 4.56 0.89
N VAL A 26 9.58 4.32 -0.38
CA VAL A 26 8.34 3.66 -0.84
C VAL A 26 8.62 2.19 -1.07
N PHE A 27 7.85 1.32 -0.42
CA PHE A 27 7.95 -0.13 -0.60
C PHE A 27 6.64 -0.75 -1.12
N PRO A 28 6.69 -1.93 -1.76
CA PRO A 28 5.50 -2.71 -2.06
C PRO A 28 4.74 -3.15 -0.79
N ASN A 29 5.46 -3.41 0.30
CA ASN A 29 4.88 -3.77 1.59
C ASN A 29 5.76 -3.28 2.76
N LYS A 30 5.19 -3.30 3.97
CA LYS A 30 5.85 -2.75 5.17
C LYS A 30 7.03 -3.57 5.69
N ARG A 31 7.21 -4.83 5.28
CA ARG A 31 8.24 -5.72 5.84
C ARG A 31 9.66 -5.29 5.45
N ALA A 32 9.83 -4.74 4.26
CA ALA A 32 11.15 -4.31 3.77
C ALA A 32 11.77 -3.17 4.61
N ALA A 33 10.94 -2.35 5.27
CA ALA A 33 11.39 -1.26 6.13
C ALA A 33 12.21 -1.75 7.32
N LEU A 34 11.85 -2.90 7.90
CA LEU A 34 12.59 -3.51 9.02
C LEU A 34 14.04 -3.80 8.61
N PHE A 35 14.21 -4.51 7.49
CA PHE A 35 15.53 -4.89 6.98
C PHE A 35 16.35 -3.67 6.53
N LEU A 36 15.71 -2.64 5.95
CA LEU A 36 16.42 -1.42 5.59
C LEU A 36 16.89 -0.65 6.82
N ASN A 37 16.08 -0.57 7.88
CA ASN A 37 16.49 0.04 9.16
C ASN A 37 17.69 -0.68 9.77
N GLU A 38 17.71 -2.01 9.75
CA GLU A 38 18.85 -2.78 10.24
C GLU A 38 20.13 -2.47 9.46
N GLU A 39 20.06 -2.42 8.12
CA GLU A 39 21.23 -2.08 7.29
C GLU A 39 21.69 -0.63 7.51
N LEU A 40 20.76 0.32 7.64
CA LEU A 40 21.08 1.71 7.97
C LEU A 40 21.81 1.82 9.31
N ALA A 41 21.32 1.12 10.34
CA ALA A 41 21.93 1.11 11.68
C ALA A 41 23.31 0.45 11.70
N ARG A 42 23.52 -0.63 10.92
CA ARG A 42 24.84 -1.30 10.83
C ARG A 42 25.89 -0.48 10.08
N LEU A 43 25.49 0.46 9.24
CA LEU A 43 26.38 1.25 8.38
C LEU A 43 26.84 2.58 9.00
N VAL A 44 26.31 2.94 10.18
CA VAL A 44 26.60 4.22 10.84
C VAL A 44 27.06 4.02 12.27
N ASP A 45 28.13 4.72 12.66
CA ASP A 45 28.66 4.70 14.04
C ASP A 45 28.03 5.78 14.93
N LYS A 46 27.01 6.48 14.44
CA LYS A 46 26.35 7.59 15.12
C LYS A 46 24.83 7.50 14.95
N PRO A 47 24.05 8.16 15.82
CA PRO A 47 22.60 8.19 15.68
C PRO A 47 22.16 8.67 14.28
N ILE A 48 21.17 7.98 13.73
CA ILE A 48 20.57 8.29 12.43
C ILE A 48 19.09 8.60 12.63
N TRP A 49 18.62 9.67 11.98
CA TRP A 49 17.19 9.91 11.84
C TRP A 49 16.66 9.04 10.72
N SER A 50 15.78 8.11 11.04
CA SER A 50 15.19 7.16 10.10
C SER A 50 14.27 7.89 9.10
N PRO A 51 14.20 7.44 7.82
CA PRO A 51 13.25 7.98 6.86
C PRO A 51 11.81 7.56 7.20
N THR A 52 10.84 8.22 6.58
CA THR A 52 9.45 7.74 6.60
C THR A 52 9.30 6.57 5.64
N TYR A 53 8.73 5.47 6.12
CA TYR A 53 8.42 4.31 5.28
C TYR A 53 6.94 4.30 4.95
N ILE A 54 6.63 4.26 3.66
CA ILE A 54 5.25 4.21 3.17
C ILE A 54 5.11 3.09 2.13
N THR A 55 3.92 2.53 2.01
CA THR A 55 3.61 1.64 0.90
C THR A 55 3.24 2.43 -0.35
N ILE A 56 3.27 1.79 -1.52
CA ILE A 56 2.72 2.37 -2.74
C ILE A 56 1.27 2.81 -2.52
N SER A 57 0.44 1.98 -1.87
CA SER A 57 -0.94 2.32 -1.55
C SER A 57 -1.04 3.54 -0.62
N ASP A 58 -0.18 3.64 0.39
CA ASP A 58 -0.15 4.81 1.29
C ASP A 58 0.24 6.08 0.53
N LEU A 59 1.18 6.00 -0.40
CA LEU A 59 1.60 7.14 -1.23
C LEU A 59 0.42 7.72 -2.02
N PHE A 60 -0.34 6.87 -2.71
CA PHE A 60 -1.52 7.30 -3.47
C PHE A 60 -2.62 7.85 -2.57
N ARG A 61 -2.89 7.20 -1.43
CA ARG A 61 -3.87 7.69 -0.45
C ARG A 61 -3.51 9.05 0.11
N ASN A 62 -2.23 9.33 0.36
CA ASN A 62 -1.77 10.62 0.88
C ASN A 62 -1.84 11.77 -0.14
N HIS A 63 -1.98 11.47 -1.44
CA HIS A 63 -2.03 12.46 -2.52
C HIS A 63 -3.39 12.48 -3.24
N SER A 64 -4.40 11.85 -2.64
CA SER A 64 -5.75 11.74 -3.21
C SER A 64 -6.77 12.18 -2.19
N ASP A 65 -7.72 13.01 -2.59
CA ASP A 65 -8.88 13.37 -1.76
C ASP A 65 -9.91 12.22 -1.69
N LYS A 66 -9.71 11.16 -2.47
CA LYS A 66 -10.57 9.97 -2.49
C LYS A 66 -10.15 8.97 -1.42
N THR A 67 -11.14 8.42 -0.72
CA THR A 67 -10.97 7.31 0.22
C THR A 67 -11.22 5.98 -0.48
N VAL A 68 -10.49 4.93 -0.07
CA VAL A 68 -10.79 3.56 -0.51
C VAL A 68 -12.17 3.15 0.00
N GLY A 69 -13.00 2.62 -0.89
CA GLY A 69 -14.36 2.20 -0.57
C GLY A 69 -14.37 1.04 0.42
N GLU A 70 -15.32 1.06 1.35
CA GLU A 70 -15.56 -0.07 2.25
C GLU A 70 -16.20 -1.21 1.48
N GLN A 71 -15.68 -2.43 1.64
CA GLN A 71 -16.11 -3.59 0.86
C GLN A 71 -17.62 -3.86 0.94
N ILE A 72 -18.20 -3.81 2.14
CA ILE A 72 -19.64 -4.04 2.32
C ILE A 72 -20.47 -2.99 1.57
N LYS A 73 -20.08 -1.71 1.69
CA LYS A 73 -20.75 -0.63 0.98
C LYS A 73 -20.66 -0.81 -0.53
N LEU A 74 -19.47 -1.12 -1.04
CA LEU A 74 -19.25 -1.36 -2.47
C LEU A 74 -20.12 -2.51 -3.00
N ILE A 75 -20.24 -3.61 -2.25
CA ILE A 75 -21.10 -4.73 -2.62
C ILE A 75 -22.57 -4.31 -2.64
N CYS A 76 -23.03 -3.57 -1.62
CA CYS A 76 -24.41 -3.07 -1.57
C CYS A 76 -24.72 -2.09 -2.71
N ASP A 77 -23.80 -1.21 -3.06
CA ASP A 77 -23.97 -0.25 -4.15
C ASP A 77 -23.94 -0.97 -5.52
N LEU A 78 -23.06 -1.97 -5.66
CA LEU A 78 -23.02 -2.83 -6.86
C LEU A 78 -24.30 -3.66 -7.01
N HIS A 79 -24.83 -4.22 -5.93
CA HIS A 79 -26.08 -4.99 -5.91
C HIS A 79 -27.27 -4.17 -6.43
N LYS A 80 -27.43 -2.94 -5.94
CA LYS A 80 -28.48 -2.01 -6.44
C LYS A 80 -28.34 -1.77 -7.94
N THR A 81 -27.12 -1.43 -8.37
CA THR A 81 -26.81 -1.18 -9.79
C THR A 81 -27.08 -2.41 -10.65
N TYR A 82 -26.72 -3.59 -10.16
CA TYR A 82 -26.94 -4.86 -10.84
C TYR A 82 -28.44 -5.15 -11.04
N ASN A 83 -29.26 -5.00 -10.00
CA ASN A 83 -30.70 -5.19 -10.09
C ASN A 83 -31.35 -4.15 -11.03
N GLU A 84 -30.90 -2.89 -10.97
CA GLU A 84 -31.37 -1.84 -11.88
C GLU A 84 -31.04 -2.12 -13.35
N CYS A 85 -29.82 -2.61 -13.64
CA CYS A 85 -29.39 -2.90 -15.00
C CYS A 85 -29.97 -4.19 -15.58
N THR A 86 -30.19 -5.20 -14.75
CA THR A 86 -30.63 -6.54 -15.20
C THR A 86 -32.14 -6.74 -15.09
N GLY A 87 -32.82 -5.93 -14.28
CA GLY A 87 -34.23 -6.12 -13.93
C GLY A 87 -34.49 -7.34 -13.05
N MET A 88 -33.44 -7.95 -12.49
CA MET A 88 -33.56 -9.05 -11.53
C MET A 88 -33.87 -8.52 -10.13
N ASP A 89 -34.59 -9.31 -9.33
CA ASP A 89 -34.84 -9.06 -7.90
C ASP A 89 -34.07 -10.09 -7.07
N GLU A 90 -32.76 -10.17 -7.29
CA GLU A 90 -31.89 -11.06 -6.52
C GLU A 90 -31.64 -10.46 -5.14
N SER A 91 -31.67 -11.30 -4.09
CA SER A 91 -31.39 -10.85 -2.73
C SER A 91 -29.90 -10.58 -2.52
N LEU A 92 -29.57 -9.66 -1.61
CA LEU A 92 -28.18 -9.34 -1.29
C LEU A 92 -27.39 -10.57 -0.83
N ASP A 93 -28.02 -11.48 -0.07
CA ASP A 93 -27.37 -12.68 0.44
C ASP A 93 -26.92 -13.64 -0.68
N LEU A 94 -27.71 -13.75 -1.75
CA LEU A 94 -27.37 -14.56 -2.93
C LEU A 94 -26.32 -13.85 -3.79
N PHE A 95 -26.45 -12.53 -3.93
CA PHE A 95 -25.55 -11.72 -4.74
C PHE A 95 -24.16 -11.53 -4.09
N TYR A 96 -24.05 -11.58 -2.76
CA TYR A 96 -22.83 -11.17 -2.03
C TYR A 96 -21.54 -11.82 -2.56
N GLY A 97 -21.57 -13.14 -2.81
CA GLY A 97 -20.41 -13.87 -3.35
C GLY A 97 -20.03 -13.42 -4.77
N TRP A 98 -21.03 -13.19 -5.63
CA TRP A 98 -20.82 -12.65 -6.97
C TRP A 98 -20.31 -11.22 -6.93
N GLY A 99 -20.87 -10.38 -6.07
CA GLY A 99 -20.43 -9.01 -5.86
C GLY A 99 -18.96 -8.93 -5.43
N GLN A 100 -18.50 -9.84 -4.56
CA GLN A 100 -17.08 -9.94 -4.21
C GLN A 100 -16.20 -10.31 -5.40
N LEU A 101 -16.62 -11.29 -6.21
CA LEU A 101 -15.87 -11.72 -7.40
C LEU A 101 -15.79 -10.59 -8.43
N MET A 102 -16.90 -9.92 -8.72
CA MET A 102 -16.96 -8.81 -9.66
C MET A 102 -16.07 -7.63 -9.23
N LEU A 103 -16.10 -7.27 -7.93
CA LEU A 103 -15.23 -6.19 -7.43
C LEU A 103 -13.74 -6.56 -7.55
N ALA A 104 -13.38 -7.82 -7.29
CA ALA A 104 -12.00 -8.28 -7.47
C ALA A 104 -11.56 -8.21 -8.95
N ASP A 105 -12.44 -8.61 -9.87
CA ASP A 105 -12.17 -8.51 -11.30
C ASP A 105 -11.96 -7.05 -11.76
N PHE A 106 -12.69 -6.09 -11.16
CA PHE A 106 -12.50 -4.66 -11.45
C PHE A 106 -11.20 -4.10 -10.87
N ASP A 107 -10.73 -4.61 -9.72
CA ASP A 107 -9.46 -4.18 -9.11
C ASP A 107 -8.23 -4.70 -9.88
N ASP A 108 -8.38 -5.77 -10.68
CA ASP A 108 -7.31 -6.39 -11.47
C ASP A 108 -7.09 -5.76 -12.87
N ILE A 109 -7.97 -4.85 -13.32
CA ILE A 109 -7.89 -4.14 -14.62
C ILE A 109 -7.10 -2.84 -14.51
#